data_AF-A0A4Y2I6Z9-F1
#
_entry.id   AF-A0A4Y2I6Z9-F1
#
_cell.length_a   1.000
_cell.length_b   1.000
_cell.length_c   1.000
_cell.angle_alpha   90.00
_cell.angle_beta   90.00
_cell.angle_gamma   90.00
#
_symmetry.space_group_name_H-M   'P 1'
#
loop_
_entity.id
_entity.type
_entity.pdbx_description
1 polymer ?
#
loop_
_entity_poly.entity_id
_entity_poly.type
_entity_poly.pdbx_seq_one_letter_code
_entity_poly.pdbx_strand_id
1 'polypeptide(L)'
;MRGPMGEKISCFGKHPVIGFKSIDCQISTIDKSILSKDQLYLLYISMAMKSENGKEDLAARDPGPLSHSKWLTTANRTLRLYLSEESPTPELQEIVVFIL
;
A
#
# COMPACT_ATOMS: atom_id res chain seq x y z
N MET A 1 -11.13 12.48 -5.45
CA MET A 1 -10.08 13.40 -5.90
C MET A 1 -10.12 13.41 -7.43
N ARG A 2 -10.23 14.57 -8.10
CA ARG A 2 -10.21 14.69 -9.58
C ARG A 2 -8.91 15.39 -9.99
N GLY A 3 -7.88 14.60 -10.21
CA GLY A 3 -6.56 15.03 -10.68
C GLY A 3 -5.78 13.82 -11.16
N PRO A 4 -4.64 13.98 -11.87
CA PRO A 4 -3.92 12.88 -12.52
C PRO A 4 -3.57 11.74 -11.54
N MET A 5 -3.14 12.07 -10.32
CA MET A 5 -2.90 11.08 -9.27
C MET A 5 -4.18 10.43 -8.74
N GLY A 6 -5.26 11.20 -8.60
CA GLY A 6 -6.56 10.67 -8.16
C GLY A 6 -7.15 9.66 -9.15
N GLU A 7 -6.95 9.88 -10.45
CA GLU A 7 -7.35 8.95 -11.51
C GLU A 7 -6.52 7.67 -11.46
N LYS A 8 -5.19 7.79 -11.36
CA LYS A 8 -4.27 6.65 -11.19
C LYS A 8 -4.70 5.77 -10.01
N ILE A 9 -4.94 6.35 -8.83
CA ILE A 9 -5.36 5.62 -7.62
C ILE A 9 -6.74 4.95 -7.82
N SER A 10 -7.66 5.59 -8.55
CA SER A 10 -9.02 5.05 -8.74
C SER A 10 -9.06 3.77 -9.58
N CYS A 11 -8.14 3.62 -10.54
CA CYS A 11 -8.08 2.49 -11.47
C CYS A 11 -7.19 1.33 -10.98
N PHE A 12 -6.48 1.48 -9.86
CA PHE A 12 -5.31 0.63 -9.53
C PHE A 12 -5.60 -0.64 -8.72
N GLY A 13 -6.61 -1.43 -9.11
CA GLY A 13 -7.02 -2.62 -8.35
C GLY A 13 -6.18 -3.89 -8.53
N LYS A 14 -5.40 -4.02 -9.63
CA LYS A 14 -4.85 -5.32 -10.06
C LYS A 14 -3.43 -5.29 -10.65
N HIS A 15 -2.69 -4.21 -10.47
CA HIS A 15 -1.34 -4.15 -11.05
C HIS A 15 -0.35 -5.07 -10.32
N PRO A 16 0.61 -5.64 -11.08
CA PRO A 16 1.66 -6.49 -10.53
C PRO A 16 2.65 -5.65 -9.71
N VAL A 17 3.20 -6.26 -8.65
CA VAL A 17 4.32 -5.68 -7.88
C VAL A 17 5.58 -5.89 -8.73
N ILE A 18 6.13 -4.81 -9.27
CA ILE A 18 7.22 -4.87 -10.28
C ILE A 18 8.60 -4.69 -9.62
N GLY A 19 8.63 -3.99 -8.48
CA GLY A 19 9.84 -3.70 -7.73
C GLY A 19 9.76 -2.30 -7.17
N PHE A 20 9.97 -2.15 -5.86
CA PHE A 20 9.91 -0.87 -5.16
C PHE A 20 11.14 -0.68 -4.29
N LYS A 21 11.43 0.57 -3.94
CA LYS A 21 12.48 0.94 -2.98
C LYS A 21 11.93 0.85 -1.56
N SER A 22 12.67 0.21 -0.65
CA SER A 22 12.27 0.15 0.75
C SER A 22 12.18 1.55 1.37
N ILE A 23 11.18 1.74 2.23
CA ILE A 23 11.00 2.98 2.98
C ILE A 23 11.28 2.70 4.45
N ASP A 24 12.11 3.55 5.06
CA ASP A 24 12.31 3.50 6.51
C ASP A 24 11.08 4.09 7.21
N CYS A 25 10.32 3.23 7.89
CA CYS A 25 9.15 3.63 8.66
C CYS A 25 9.06 2.88 10.00
N GLN A 26 8.41 3.53 10.97
CA GLN A 26 8.21 2.99 12.31
C GLN A 26 6.89 2.24 12.40
N ILE A 27 6.94 0.96 12.09
CA ILE A 27 5.77 0.08 12.22
C ILE A 27 5.66 -0.38 13.66
N SER A 28 4.59 0.05 14.33
CA SER A 28 4.31 -0.36 15.71
C SER A 28 3.98 -1.86 15.78
N THR A 29 4.40 -2.53 16.84
CA THR A 29 4.01 -3.92 17.14
C THR A 29 2.55 -3.95 17.58
N ILE A 30 1.64 -4.13 16.63
CA ILE A 30 0.19 -4.23 16.87
C ILE A 30 -0.20 -5.71 16.89
N ASP A 31 -1.06 -6.09 17.84
CA ASP A 31 -1.66 -7.42 17.85
C ASP A 31 -2.54 -7.61 16.60
N LYS A 32 -2.18 -8.58 15.76
CA LYS A 32 -2.87 -8.86 14.50
C LYS A 32 -4.29 -9.40 14.71
N SER A 33 -4.58 -9.98 15.88
CA SER A 33 -5.87 -10.61 16.17
C SER A 33 -7.01 -9.60 16.33
N ILE A 34 -6.70 -8.35 16.69
CA ILE A 34 -7.68 -7.27 16.86
C ILE A 34 -7.94 -6.47 15.58
N LEU A 35 -7.24 -6.78 14.48
CA LEU A 35 -7.32 -6.03 13.24
C LEU A 35 -8.38 -6.61 12.28
N SER A 36 -9.13 -5.72 11.64
CA SER A 36 -9.96 -6.10 10.49
C SER A 36 -9.09 -6.52 9.30
N LYS A 37 -9.69 -7.19 8.31
CA LYS A 37 -8.99 -7.63 7.09
C LYS A 37 -8.26 -6.48 6.38
N ASP A 38 -8.87 -5.30 6.28
CA ASP A 38 -8.26 -4.14 5.62
C ASP A 38 -7.08 -3.57 6.38
N GLN A 39 -7.19 -3.47 7.71
CA GLN A 39 -6.13 -2.96 8.57
C GLN A 39 -4.96 -3.94 8.60
N LEU A 40 -5.27 -5.23 8.62
CA LEU A 40 -4.28 -6.29 8.53
C LEU A 40 -3.55 -6.23 7.17
N TYR A 41 -4.28 -6.01 6.08
CA TYR A 41 -3.69 -5.82 4.76
C TYR A 41 -2.77 -4.58 4.70
N LEU A 42 -3.20 -3.45 5.26
CA LEU A 42 -2.39 -2.24 5.39
C LEU A 42 -1.09 -2.53 6.14
N LEU A 43 -1.18 -3.15 7.32
CA LEU A 43 -0.02 -3.52 8.14
C LEU A 43 0.98 -4.40 7.37
N TYR A 44 0.48 -5.38 6.63
CA TYR A 44 1.34 -6.26 5.84
C TYR A 44 2.03 -5.55 4.68
N ILE A 45 1.33 -4.64 3.98
CA ILE A 45 1.98 -3.79 2.97
C ILE A 45 3.06 -2.94 3.62
N SER A 46 2.77 -2.27 4.75
CA SER A 46 3.77 -1.46 5.45
C SER A 46 5.01 -2.27 5.80
N MET A 47 4.84 -3.47 6.36
CA MET A 47 5.95 -4.36 6.73
C MET A 47 6.80 -4.77 5.54
N ALA A 48 6.15 -5.10 4.42
CA ALA A 48 6.85 -5.42 3.19
C ALA A 48 7.49 -4.18 2.57
N MET A 49 6.93 -2.98 2.70
CA MET A 49 7.57 -1.76 2.24
C MET A 49 8.83 -1.41 3.03
N LYS A 50 8.87 -1.78 4.31
CA LYS A 50 10.08 -1.67 5.14
C LYS A 50 11.16 -2.68 4.76
N SER A 51 10.78 -3.86 4.27
CA SER A 51 11.69 -4.96 3.94
C SER A 51 11.72 -5.23 2.44
N GLU A 52 12.86 -5.01 1.79
CA GLU A 52 13.00 -5.25 0.34
C GLU A 52 12.61 -6.68 -0.11
N ASN A 53 12.64 -7.65 0.82
CA ASN A 53 12.26 -9.04 0.60
C ASN A 53 10.75 -9.32 0.63
N GLY A 54 9.90 -8.37 1.02
CA GLY A 54 8.45 -8.57 1.13
C GLY A 54 7.68 -8.58 -0.20
N LYS A 55 8.38 -8.55 -1.35
CA LYS A 55 7.82 -8.39 -2.70
C LYS A 55 6.95 -9.58 -3.13
N GLU A 56 7.42 -10.81 -2.90
CA GLU A 56 6.74 -12.04 -3.36
C GLU A 56 5.46 -12.32 -2.55
N ASP A 57 5.53 -12.15 -1.23
CA ASP A 57 4.39 -12.31 -0.32
C ASP A 57 3.26 -11.30 -0.58
N LEU A 58 3.60 -10.13 -1.11
CA LEU A 58 2.64 -9.09 -1.47
C LEU A 58 1.93 -9.36 -2.80
N ALA A 59 2.66 -9.83 -3.82
CA ALA A 59 2.11 -10.07 -5.15
C ALA A 59 1.01 -11.13 -5.14
N ALA A 60 1.12 -12.12 -4.25
CA ALA A 60 0.13 -13.19 -4.07
C ALA A 60 -1.09 -12.77 -3.22
N ARG A 61 -1.04 -11.62 -2.54
CA ARG A 61 -2.07 -11.21 -1.59
C ARG A 61 -3.16 -10.38 -2.27
N ASP A 62 -4.30 -11.03 -2.49
CA ASP A 62 -5.53 -10.31 -2.78
C ASP A 62 -6.08 -9.70 -1.46
N PRO A 63 -6.24 -8.37 -1.36
CA PRO A 63 -6.94 -7.76 -0.23
C PRO A 63 -8.39 -8.24 -0.09
N GLY A 64 -8.98 -8.83 -1.14
CA GLY A 64 -10.40 -9.11 -1.21
C GLY A 64 -11.21 -7.81 -1.26
N PRO A 65 -12.52 -7.86 -0.95
CA PRO A 65 -13.35 -6.67 -0.85
C PRO A 65 -12.87 -5.81 0.33
N LEU A 66 -12.13 -4.74 0.02
CA LEU A 66 -11.76 -3.72 1.00
C LEU A 66 -13.04 -3.07 1.56
N SER A 67 -13.16 -3.01 2.90
CA SER A 67 -14.36 -2.63 3.66
C SER A 67 -14.74 -1.14 3.60
N HIS A 68 -15.73 -0.75 4.42
CA HIS A 68 -16.49 0.50 4.39
C HIS A 68 -15.71 1.82 4.56
N SER A 69 -14.44 1.80 5.01
CA SER A 69 -13.67 3.02 5.19
C SER A 69 -13.04 3.49 3.87
N LYS A 70 -13.54 4.62 3.35
CA LYS A 70 -12.99 5.29 2.16
C LYS A 70 -11.50 5.61 2.31
N TRP A 71 -11.06 5.94 3.53
CA TRP A 71 -9.65 6.25 3.82
C TRP A 71 -8.76 5.03 3.64
N LEU A 72 -9.10 3.90 4.29
CA LEU A 72 -8.33 2.66 4.19
C LEU A 72 -8.25 2.13 2.75
N THR A 73 -9.36 2.19 2.02
CA THR A 73 -9.37 1.80 0.60
C THR A 73 -8.43 2.67 -0.22
N THR A 74 -8.43 3.99 0.01
CA THR A 74 -7.56 4.92 -0.70
C THR A 74 -6.09 4.68 -0.34
N ALA A 75 -5.78 4.55 0.95
CA ALA A 75 -4.43 4.27 1.43
C ALA A 75 -3.87 2.96 0.84
N ASN A 76 -4.64 1.87 0.90
CA ASN A 76 -4.24 0.58 0.35
C ASN A 76 -3.99 0.64 -1.17
N ARG A 77 -4.82 1.39 -1.92
CA ARG A 77 -4.61 1.59 -3.36
C ARG A 77 -3.36 2.43 -3.66
N THR A 78 -3.12 3.48 -2.88
CA THR A 78 -1.92 4.31 -3.03
C THR A 78 -0.64 3.54 -2.76
N LEU A 79 -0.62 2.71 -1.71
CA LEU A 79 0.55 1.87 -1.42
C LEU A 79 0.77 0.83 -2.53
N ARG A 80 -0.29 0.20 -3.05
CA ARG A 80 -0.17 -0.69 -4.22
C ARG A 80 0.34 0.01 -5.46
N LEU A 81 -0.06 1.26 -5.69
CA LEU A 81 0.45 2.09 -6.79
C LEU A 81 1.95 2.28 -6.66
N TYR A 82 2.44 2.64 -5.48
CA TYR A 82 3.87 2.75 -5.21
C TYR A 82 4.64 1.46 -5.46
N LEU A 83 4.11 0.32 -5.02
CA LEU A 83 4.71 -1.00 -5.22
C LEU A 83 4.82 -1.42 -6.70
N SER A 84 4.03 -0.78 -7.56
CA SER A 84 3.92 -1.12 -8.98
C SER A 84 4.59 -0.09 -9.89
N GLU A 85 5.31 0.89 -9.32
CA GLU A 85 6.04 1.93 -10.05
C GLU A 85 7.53 1.73 -9.77
N GLU A 86 8.32 1.42 -10.81
CA GLU A 86 9.78 1.29 -10.69
C GLU A 86 10.45 2.62 -10.30
N SER A 87 9.86 3.74 -10.73
CA SER A 87 10.33 5.10 -10.47
C SER A 87 9.19 5.98 -9.94
N PRO A 88 8.79 5.83 -8.67
CA PRO A 88 7.67 6.56 -8.09
C PRO A 88 7.96 8.06 -8.03
N THR A 89 6.97 8.89 -8.36
CA THR A 89 7.13 10.36 -8.35
C THR A 89 7.36 10.88 -6.92
N PRO A 90 8.00 12.05 -6.75
CA PRO A 90 8.22 12.64 -5.43
C PRO A 90 6.93 12.82 -4.63
N GLU A 91 5.83 13.20 -5.29
CA GLU A 91 4.53 13.40 -4.65
C GLU A 91 3.94 12.06 -4.18
N LEU A 92 4.12 10.98 -4.95
CA LEU A 92 3.69 9.65 -4.53
C LEU A 92 4.53 9.16 -3.34
N GLN A 93 5.84 9.42 -3.35
CA GLN A 93 6.74 9.10 -2.23
C GLN A 93 6.30 9.81 -0.95
N GLU A 94 5.99 11.11 -1.03
CA GLU A 94 5.53 11.91 0.12
C GLU A 94 4.22 11.38 0.70
N ILE A 95 3.24 11.07 -0.15
CA ILE A 95 1.96 10.51 0.30
C ILE A 95 2.16 9.14 0.97
N VAL A 96 3.05 8.31 0.43
CA VAL A 96 3.35 6.99 1.01
C VAL A 96 4.00 7.16 2.39
N VAL A 97 4.97 8.06 2.54
CA VAL A 97 5.58 8.37 3.84
C VAL A 97 4.56 8.92 4.83
N PHE A 98 3.58 9.71 4.37
CA PHE A 98 2.50 10.20 5.23
C PHE A 98 1.55 9.07 5.72
N ILE A 99 1.36 8.03 4.92
CA ILE A 99 0.50 6.89 5.26
C ILE A 99 1.18 5.92 6.25
N LEU A 100 2.50 5.74 6.13
CA LEU A 100 3.30 4.75 6.86
C LEU A 100 3.80 5.27 8.21
#